data_AF-A0A3Q3WCF8-F1
#
_entry.id   AF-A0A3Q3WCF8-F1
#
_cell.length_a   1.000
_cell.length_b   1.000
_cell.length_c   1.000
_cell.angle_alpha   90.00
_cell.angle_beta   90.00
_cell.angle_gamma   90.00
#
_symmetry.space_group_name_H-M   'P 1'
#
loop_
_entity.id
_entity.type
_entity.pdbx_description
1 polymer ?
#
loop_
_entity_poly.entity_id
_entity_poly.type
_entity_poly.pdbx_seq_one_letter_code
_entity_poly.pdbx_strand_id
1 'polypeptide(L)' 'MSHKEILQVIQRERLKEISGTSPLACLNAMLHTNSRGEEGIFYKVPGRMGVYTLKVSWTQRNLLYCVPKAKKII' A
#
# COMPACT_ATOMS: atom_id res chain seq x y z
N MET A 1 9.04 -1.07 -1.57
CA MET A 1 8.55 -2.36 -1.02
C MET A 1 7.71 -3.04 -2.08
N SER A 2 7.84 -4.35 -2.26
CA SER A 2 7.01 -5.11 -3.20
C SER A 2 5.62 -5.37 -2.61
N HIS A 3 4.62 -5.51 -3.48
CA HIS A 3 3.25 -5.87 -3.10
C HIS A 3 3.16 -7.20 -2.33
N LYS A 4 4.12 -8.13 -2.49
CA LYS A 4 4.19 -9.39 -1.75
C LYS A 4 4.63 -9.14 -0.31
N GLU A 5 5.66 -8.33 -0.12
CA GLU A 5 6.13 -7.94 1.22
C GLU A 5 5.05 -7.12 1.96
N ILE A 6 4.36 -6.22 1.26
CA ILE A 6 3.23 -5.46 1.83
C ILE A 6 2.13 -6.44 2.28
N LEU A 7 1.76 -7.42 1.45
CA LEU A 7 0.77 -8.43 1.83
C LEU A 7 1.19 -9.23 3.07
N GLN A 8 2.46 -9.65 3.13
CA GLN A 8 3.00 -10.39 4.27
C GLN A 8 2.93 -9.59 5.57
N VAL A 9 3.22 -8.28 5.53
CA VAL A 9 3.10 -7.41 6.71
C VAL A 9 1.64 -7.27 7.14
N ILE A 10 0.70 -7.09 6.20
CA ILE A 10 -0.74 -7.01 6.53
C ILE A 10 -1.21 -8.30 7.23
N GLN A 11 -0.79 -9.46 6.74
CA GLN A 11 -1.12 -10.77 7.32
C GLN A 11 -0.47 -10.97 8.69
N ARG A 12 0.84 -10.69 8.79
CA ARG A 12 1.62 -10.87 10.02
C ARG A 12 1.10 -9.98 11.15
N GLU A 13 0.86 -8.71 10.85
CA GLU A 13 0.41 -7.72 11.82
C GLU A 13 -1.11 -7.73 12.01
N ARG A 14 -1.84 -8.63 11.33
CA ARG A 14 -3.32 -8.75 11.34
C ARG A 14 -4.03 -7.42 11.10
N LEU A 15 -3.55 -6.66 10.12
CA LEU A 15 -4.08 -5.32 9.84
C LEU A 15 -5.45 -5.34 9.16
N LYS A 16 -5.75 -6.42 8.44
CA LYS A 16 -7.02 -6.66 7.77
C LYS A 16 -7.27 -8.15 7.65
N GLU A 17 -8.52 -8.57 7.73
CA GLU A 17 -8.91 -9.93 7.38
C GLU A 17 -8.76 -10.14 5.88
N ILE A 18 -7.96 -11.13 5.51
CA ILE A 18 -7.66 -11.43 4.12
C ILE A 18 -8.36 -12.74 3.75
N SER A 19 -9.56 -12.66 3.17
CA SER A 19 -10.36 -13.80 2.70
C SER A 19 -10.70 -13.65 1.21
N GLY A 20 -10.78 -14.78 0.47
CA GLY A 20 -11.19 -14.80 -0.95
C GLY A 20 -10.12 -15.26 -1.96
N THR A 21 -10.46 -15.21 -3.25
CA THR A 21 -9.62 -15.66 -4.37
C THR A 21 -8.56 -14.61 -4.75
N SER A 22 -7.30 -14.91 -4.43
CA SER A 22 -6.07 -14.14 -4.74
C SER A 22 -5.95 -12.73 -4.11
N PRO A 23 -5.70 -12.65 -2.78
CA PRO A 23 -5.55 -11.37 -2.09
C PRO A 23 -4.37 -10.50 -2.56
N LEU A 24 -3.35 -11.12 -3.17
CA LEU A 24 -2.24 -10.38 -3.78
C LEU A 24 -2.70 -9.56 -4.99
N ALA A 25 -3.62 -10.08 -5.80
CA ALA A 25 -4.17 -9.37 -6.95
C ALA A 25 -5.03 -8.17 -6.51
N CYS A 26 -5.88 -8.38 -5.49
CA CYS A 26 -6.68 -7.32 -4.87
C CYS A 26 -5.79 -6.22 -4.29
N LEU A 27 -4.76 -6.59 -3.51
CA LEU A 27 -3.80 -5.64 -2.96
C LEU A 27 -3.11 -4.84 -4.06
N ASN A 28 -2.63 -5.52 -5.11
CA ASN A 28 -1.94 -4.86 -6.21
C ASN A 28 -2.85 -3.85 -6.93
N ALA A 29 -4.13 -4.17 -7.12
CA ALA A 29 -5.12 -3.25 -7.68
C ALA A 29 -5.34 -2.03 -6.76
N MET A 30 -5.47 -2.23 -5.45
CA MET A 30 -5.61 -1.13 -4.49
C MET A 30 -4.39 -0.21 -4.48
N LEU A 31 -3.17 -0.76 -4.47
CA LEU A 31 -1.93 0.02 -4.54
C LEU A 31 -1.84 0.80 -5.85
N HIS A 32 -2.26 0.19 -6.96
CA HIS A 32 -2.28 0.86 -8.25
C HIS A 32 -3.26 2.04 -8.27
N THR A 33 -4.50 1.85 -7.80
CA THR A 33 -5.50 2.93 -7.71
C THR A 33 -5.00 4.10 -6.85
N ASN A 34 -4.39 3.81 -5.69
CA ASN A 34 -3.86 4.83 -4.77
C ASN A 34 -2.51 5.42 -5.21
N SER A 35 -1.99 5.01 -6.37
CA SER A 35 -0.79 5.59 -6.98
C SER A 35 -1.08 6.57 -8.11
N ARG A 36 -2.33 6.65 -8.57
CA ARG A 36 -2.73 7.51 -9.69
C ARG A 36 -2.89 8.97 -9.26
N GLY A 37 -2.58 9.88 -10.18
CA GLY A 37 -2.75 11.32 -9.98
C GLY A 37 -1.70 11.93 -9.06
N GLU A 38 -1.76 13.25 -8.94
CA GLU A 38 -0.86 14.05 -8.10
C GLU A 38 -1.06 13.73 -6.60
N GLU A 39 -2.33 13.59 -6.18
CA GLU A 39 -2.76 13.26 -4.81
C GLU A 39 -2.49 11.80 -4.39
N GLY A 40 -2.03 10.94 -5.30
CA GLY A 40 -1.78 9.53 -5.00
C GLY A 40 -0.70 9.37 -3.92
N ILE A 41 -1.01 8.67 -2.84
CA ILE A 41 -0.11 8.45 -1.68
C ILE A 41 1.05 7.52 -2.07
N PHE A 42 0.81 6.58 -2.98
CA PHE A 42 1.84 5.66 -3.45
C PHE A 42 2.47 6.15 -4.76
N TYR A 43 3.71 5.76 -4.96
CA TYR A 43 4.42 5.86 -6.23
C TYR A 43 4.83 4.46 -6.66
N LYS A 44 4.41 4.06 -7.87
CA LYS A 44 4.88 2.83 -8.50
C LYS A 44 6.27 3.07 -9.07
N VAL A 45 7.23 2.24 -8.67
CA VAL A 45 8.63 2.38 -9.11
C VAL A 45 8.75 1.97 -10.59
N PRO A 46 9.18 2.86 -11.49
CA PRO A 46 9.39 2.53 -12.90
C PRO A 46 10.41 1.39 -13.05
N GLY A 47 10.21 0.51 -14.02
CA GLY A 47 11.09 -0.64 -14.25
C GLY A 47 11.03 -1.75 -13.19
N ARG A 48 10.23 -1.59 -12.12
CA ARG A 48 10.06 -2.64 -11.09
C ARG A 48 8.59 -3.02 -10.92
N MET A 49 8.23 -4.19 -11.44
CA MET A 49 6.86 -4.71 -11.34
C MET A 49 6.45 -4.93 -9.88
N GLY A 50 5.26 -4.45 -9.51
CA GLY A 50 4.69 -4.65 -8.18
C GLY A 50 5.43 -3.94 -7.05
N VAL A 51 6.37 -3.03 -7.35
CA VAL A 51 7.11 -2.29 -6.33
C VAL A 51 6.52 -0.89 -6.18
N TYR A 52 6.19 -0.56 -4.94
CA TYR A 52 5.59 0.72 -4.55
C TYR A 52 6.42 1.37 -3.43
N THR A 53 6.37 2.70 -3.38
CA THR A 53 6.90 3.52 -2.29
C THR A 53 5.88 4.60 -1.92
N LEU A 54 6.07 5.29 -0.81
CA LEU A 54 5.27 6.46 -0.45
C LEU A 54 5.79 7.69 -1.22
N LYS A 55 4.87 8.52 -1.72
CA LYS A 55 5.22 9.88 -2.13
C LYS A 55 5.46 10.70 -0.87
N VAL A 56 6.63 11.29 -0.76
CA VAL A 56 7.05 12.01 0.44
C VAL A 56 6.47 13.43 0.37
N SER A 57 5.22 13.58 0.83
CA SER A 57 4.56 14.89 0.96
C SER A 57 3.61 14.93 2.16
N TRP A 58 4.01 14.36 3.30
CA TRP A 58 3.27 14.53 4.55
C TRP A 58 4.26 14.75 5.69
N THR A 59 4.16 15.93 6.30
CA THR A 59 4.88 16.40 7.48
C THR A 59 5.02 15.26 8.50
N GLN A 60 6.25 15.08 9.00
CA GLN A 60 6.74 14.01 9.88
C GLN A 60 5.83 13.64 11.09
N ARG A 61 4.86 14.48 11.47
CA ARG A 61 3.84 14.20 12.50
C ARG A 61 2.74 13.22 12.08
N ASN A 62 2.60 12.94 10.77
CA ASN A 62 1.53 12.10 10.23
C ASN A 62 1.96 10.67 9.87
N LEU A 63 3.22 10.26 10.02
CA LEU A 63 3.61 8.87 9.73
C LEU A 63 2.86 7.85 10.62
N LEU A 64 2.60 8.20 11.88
CA LEU A 64 1.81 7.40 12.80
C LEU A 64 0.30 7.37 12.43
N TYR A 65 -0.21 8.36 11.68
CA TYR A 65 -1.58 8.40 11.14
C TYR A 65 -1.69 7.83 9.71
N CYS A 66 -0.59 7.84 8.95
CA CYS A 66 -0.48 7.28 7.62
C CYS A 66 -0.49 5.75 7.69
N VAL A 67 0.05 5.15 8.73
CA VAL A 67 -0.08 3.71 8.97
C VAL A 67 -1.57 3.32 9.18
N PRO A 68 -2.36 3.97 10.07
CA PRO A 68 -3.81 3.80 10.18
C PRO A 68 -4.61 4.15 8.92
N LYS A 69 -4.23 5.17 8.15
CA LYS A 69 -4.97 5.58 6.95
C LYS A 69 -4.65 4.70 5.75
N ALA A 70 -3.40 4.26 5.60
CA ALA A 70 -3.04 3.15 4.71
C ALA A 70 -3.83 1.91 5.13
N LYS A 71 -3.84 1.52 6.42
CA LYS A 71 -4.67 0.42 6.95
C LYS A 71 -6.18 0.55 6.68
N LYS A 72 -6.70 1.77 6.48
CA LYS A 72 -8.11 2.02 6.13
C LYS A 72 -8.37 1.98 4.61
N ILE A 73 -7.31 2.11 3.80
CA ILE A 73 -7.32 2.08 2.33
C ILE A 73 -7.03 0.65 1.81
N ILE A 74 -6.15 -0.11 2.50
CA ILE A 74 -5.91 -1.53 2.22
C ILE A 74 -6.97 -2.41 2.84
#